data_AF-A0A7X7HT97-F1
#
_entry.id   AF-A0A7X7HT97-F1
#
_cell.length_a   1.000
_cell.length_b   1.000
_cell.length_c   1.000
_cell.angle_alpha   90.00
_cell.angle_beta   90.00
_cell.angle_gamma   90.00
#
_symmetry.space_group_name_H-M   'P 1'
#
loop_
_entity.id
_entity.type
_entity.pdbx_description
1 polymer ?
#
loop_
_entity_poly.entity_id
_entity_poly.type
_entity_poly.pdbx_seq_one_letter_code
_entity_poly.pdbx_strand_id
1 'polypeptide(L)' 'MTVTVDLPDDVLRRLKAEAERRGITLDELLVEVAEGFPAEAKLSGQAKGLRKITGIAPGISGLYSRDEDWPE' A
#
# COMPACT_ATOMS: atom_id res chain seq x y z
N MET A 1 -14.35 10.62 22.79
CA MET A 1 -14.39 9.69 21.65
C MET A 1 -12.94 9.33 21.32
N THR A 2 -12.61 8.05 21.23
CA THR A 2 -11.24 7.58 20.96
C THR A 2 -11.20 6.92 19.58
N VAL A 3 -10.18 7.25 18.79
CA VAL A 3 -9.96 6.68 17.46
C VAL A 3 -8.62 5.95 17.48
N THR A 4 -8.62 4.72 16.96
CA THR A 4 -7.40 3.93 16.79
C THR A 4 -7.06 3.90 15.31
N VAL A 5 -5.79 4.19 14.98
CA VAL A 5 -5.29 4.22 13.61
C VAL A 5 -4.07 3.32 13.52
N ASP A 6 -4.14 2.33 12.64
CA ASP A 6 -3.00 1.49 12.33
C ASP A 6 -2.12 2.21 11.30
N LEU A 7 -0.88 2.50 11.68
CA LEU A 7 0.09 3.18 10.84
C LEU A 7 1.30 2.27 10.57
N PRO A 8 1.84 2.24 9.35
CA PRO A 8 3.13 1.61 9.10
C PRO A 8 4.23 2.26 9.96
N ASP A 9 5.19 1.46 10.42
CA ASP A 9 6.25 1.90 11.35
C ASP A 9 7.03 3.12 10.84
N ASP A 10 7.32 3.17 9.55
CA ASP A 10 8.02 4.29 8.93
C ASP A 10 7.20 5.59 8.96
N VAL A 11 5.88 5.49 8.81
CA VAL A 11 4.98 6.66 8.87
C VAL A 11 4.90 7.15 10.31
N LEU A 12 4.76 6.24 11.27
CA LEU A 12 4.74 6.58 12.69
C LEU A 12 6.05 7.26 13.12
N ARG A 13 7.21 6.76 12.66
CA ARG A 13 8.52 7.36 12.95
C ARG A 13 8.64 8.79 12.42
N ARG A 14 8.15 9.05 11.21
CA ARG A 14 8.16 10.40 10.61
C ARG A 14 7.25 11.37 11.38
N LEU A 15 6.05 10.93 11.74
CA LEU A 15 5.12 11.76 12.52
C LEU A 15 5.68 12.10 13.91
N LYS A 16 6.34 11.15 14.58
CA LYS A 16 7.03 11.41 15.85
C LYS A 16 8.14 12.45 15.71
N ALA A 17 8.99 12.30 14.69
CA ALA A 17 10.05 13.28 14.42
C ALA A 17 9.49 14.68 14.09
N GLU A 18 8.35 14.73 13.40
CA GLU A 18 7.66 15.99 13.08
C GLU A 18 7.10 16.67 14.34
N ALA A 19 6.47 15.89 15.23
CA ALA A 19 5.94 16.37 16.50
C ALA A 19 7.08 16.91 17.39
N GLU A 20 8.20 16.19 17.48
CA GLU A 20 9.40 16.63 18.20
C GLU A 20 9.97 17.93 17.60
N ARG A 21 10.06 18.04 16.26
CA ARG A 21 10.58 19.26 15.61
C ARG A 21 9.72 20.48 15.92
N ARG A 22 8.41 20.30 16.04
CA ARG A 22 7.45 21.38 16.32
C ARG A 22 7.22 21.62 17.81
N GLY A 23 7.71 20.73 18.68
CA GLY A 23 7.47 20.80 20.12
C GLY A 23 6.02 20.54 20.53
N ILE A 24 5.25 19.83 19.70
CA ILE A 24 3.83 19.48 19.95
C ILE A 24 3.67 17.99 20.21
N THR A 25 2.48 17.58 20.64
CA THR A 25 2.17 16.15 20.82
C THR A 25 1.82 15.48 19.49
N LEU A 26 2.00 14.16 19.42
CA LEU A 26 1.61 13.38 18.24
C LEU A 26 0.10 13.48 17.97
N ASP A 27 -0.72 13.51 19.01
CA ASP A 27 -2.17 13.61 18.90
C ASP A 27 -2.60 14.95 18.31
N GLU A 28 -1.97 16.05 18.74
CA GLU A 28 -2.20 17.40 18.21
C GLU A 28 -1.78 17.51 16.73
N LEU A 29 -0.62 16.94 16.37
CA LEU A 29 -0.19 16.84 14.98
C LEU A 29 -1.20 16.04 14.12
N LEU A 30 -1.74 14.94 14.65
CA LEU A 30 -2.74 14.13 13.95
C LEU A 30 -4.06 14.88 13.73
N VAL A 31 -4.46 15.74 14.67
CA VAL A 31 -5.65 16.61 14.52
C VAL A 31 -5.42 17.63 13.40
N GLU A 32 -4.28 18.34 13.39
CA GLU A 32 -3.97 19.30 12.32
C GLU A 32 -3.96 18.63 10.94
N VAL A 33 -3.36 17.44 10.85
CA VAL A 33 -3.31 16.66 9.62
C VAL A 33 -4.72 16.21 9.22
N ALA A 34 -5.55 15.77 10.18
CA ALA A 34 -6.94 15.38 9.95
C ALA A 34 -7.79 16.54 9.42
N GLU A 35 -7.59 17.76 9.93
CA GLU A 35 -8.27 18.98 9.49
C GLU A 35 -7.89 19.38 8.06
N GLY A 36 -6.69 19.00 7.61
CA GLY A 36 -6.23 19.23 6.24
C GLY A 36 -6.83 18.29 5.19
N PHE A 37 -7.54 17.21 5.59
CA PHE A 37 -8.17 16.31 4.62
C PHE A 37 -9.51 16.89 4.13
N PRO A 38 -9.78 16.85 2.81
CA PRO A 38 -11.09 17.23 2.28
C PRO A 38 -12.17 16.33 2.89
N ALA A 39 -13.27 16.93 3.32
CA ALA A 39 -14.40 16.24 3.97
C ALA A 39 -15.00 15.10 3.12
N GLU A 40 -14.76 15.13 1.80
CA GLU A 40 -15.20 14.14 0.81
C GLU A 40 -14.46 12.79 0.89
N ALA A 41 -13.35 12.70 1.64
CA ALA A 41 -12.68 11.42 1.89
C ALA A 41 -13.47 10.48 2.83
N LYS A 42 -14.56 10.96 3.45
CA LYS A 42 -15.31 10.23 4.49
C LYS A 42 -16.21 9.08 4.01
N LEU A 43 -16.29 8.76 2.72
CA LEU A 43 -17.19 7.70 2.21
C LEU A 43 -16.60 6.86 1.05
N SER A 44 -15.33 6.47 1.08
CA SER A 44 -14.84 5.37 0.22
C SER A 44 -14.77 4.03 0.95
N GLY A 45 -15.79 3.73 1.75
CA GLY A 45 -16.18 2.36 2.07
C GLY A 45 -16.86 1.68 0.88
N GLN A 46 -16.20 1.60 -0.29
CA GLN A 46 -16.65 0.79 -1.41
C GLN A 46 -15.56 -0.17 -1.87
N ALA A 47 -15.57 -1.36 -1.27
CA ALA A 47 -15.04 -2.53 -1.92
C ALA A 47 -15.80 -2.76 -3.25
N LYS A 48 -15.16 -2.50 -4.39
CA LYS A 48 -15.48 -3.16 -5.67
C LYS A 48 -14.20 -3.42 -6.47
N GLY A 49 -13.69 -4.64 -6.28
CA GLY A 49 -13.14 -5.47 -7.33
C GLY A 49 -12.06 -4.88 -8.22
N LEU A 50 -10.80 -5.08 -7.84
CA LEU A 50 -9.77 -5.37 -8.83
C LEU A 50 -8.91 -6.55 -8.38
N ARG A 51 -9.54 -7.73 -8.38
CA ARG A 51 -8.79 -8.98 -8.59
C ARG A 51 -8.33 -8.96 -10.05
N LYS A 52 -7.08 -8.61 -10.31
CA LYS A 52 -6.36 -9.17 -11.45
C LYS A 52 -5.28 -10.07 -10.88
N ILE A 53 -5.60 -11.36 -10.96
CA ILE A 53 -4.81 -12.49 -10.54
C ILE A 53 -3.54 -12.54 -11.39
N THR A 54 -2.46 -12.86 -10.69
CA THR A 54 -1.16 -13.35 -11.12
C THR A 54 -1.15 -14.09 -12.46
N GLY A 55 -0.22 -13.71 -13.33
CA GLY A 55 0.22 -14.46 -14.49
C GLY A 55 1.72 -14.30 -14.71
N ILE A 56 2.53 -14.61 -13.70
CA ILE A 56 3.96 -14.88 -13.88
C ILE A 56 4.11 -16.38 -13.65
N ALA A 57 4.19 -17.14 -14.74
CA ALA A 57 4.58 -18.54 -14.69
C ALA A 57 6.11 -18.60 -14.50
N PRO A 58 6.64 -19.17 -13.40
CA PRO A 58 8.02 -19.61 -13.39
C PRO A 58 8.12 -20.88 -14.23
N GLY A 59 8.91 -20.82 -15.29
CA GLY A 59 9.32 -21.99 -16.06
C GLY A 59 10.04 -22.99 -15.18
N ILE A 60 9.37 -24.08 -14.84
CA ILE A 60 9.96 -25.38 -14.52
C ILE A 60 9.01 -26.47 -15.00
N SER A 61 9.09 -26.83 -16.27
CA SER A 61 8.79 -28.20 -16.69
C SER A 61 9.46 -28.45 -18.03
N GLY A 62 10.58 -29.15 -17.99
CA GLY A 62 11.07 -29.82 -19.17
C GLY A 62 10.05 -30.88 -19.59
N LEU A 63 9.96 -31.11 -20.89
CA LEU A 63 9.91 -32.41 -21.58
C LEU A 63 9.52 -32.13 -23.04
N TYR A 64 10.46 -32.44 -23.94
CA TYR A 64 10.29 -32.86 -25.34
C TYR A 64 9.20 -32.20 -26.19
N SER A 65 9.65 -31.41 -27.18
CA SER A 65 9.52 -31.75 -28.60
C SER A 65 10.05 -30.57 -29.43
N ARG A 66 11.32 -30.65 -29.81
CA ARG A 66 11.85 -29.85 -30.91
C ARG A 66 11.70 -30.71 -32.17
N ASP A 67 10.54 -30.60 -32.79
CA ASP A 67 10.40 -30.78 -34.24
C ASP A 67 11.13 -29.60 -34.87
N GLU A 68 12.34 -29.83 -35.38
CA GLU A 68 12.93 -28.93 -36.37
C GLU A 68 13.61 -29.80 -37.44
N ASP A 69 12.93 -29.82 -38.58
CA ASP A 69 13.36 -30.32 -39.87
C ASP A 69 14.80 -29.90 -40.21
N TRP A 70 15.58 -30.86 -40.68
CA TRP A 70 16.89 -30.66 -41.28
C TRP A 70 16.73 -30.44 -42.80
N PRO A 71 17.32 -29.39 -43.39
CA PRO A 71 17.23 -29.17 -44.84
C PRO A 71 18.23 -30.06 -45.59
N GLU A 72 17.80 -30.61 -46.73
CA GLU A 72 18.67 -31.28 -47.73
C GLU A 72 19.61 -30.30 -48.44
#